data_AF-A0A445EXK8-F1
#
_entry.id   AF-A0A445EXK8-F1
#
_cell.length_a   1.000
_cell.length_b   1.000
_cell.length_c   1.000
_cell.angle_alpha   90.00
_cell.angle_beta   90.00
_cell.angle_gamma   90.00
#
_symmetry.space_group_name_H-M   'P 1'
#
loop_
_entity.id
_entity.type
_entity.pdbx_description
1 polymer ?
#
loop_
_entity_poly.entity_id
_entity_poly.type
_entity_poly.pdbx_seq_one_letter_code
_entity_poly.pdbx_strand_id
1 'polypeptide(L)'
;MENKNNNSGESELRVVVVIFLLKGRSILLGRCRSAVGNATFTLLGGHLEFVKEQVPQNLEPTKCDGWDWYEWDHLSHPLFGPLEKMVKGAFDPFPI
;
A
#
# COMPACT_ATOMS: atom_id res chain seq x y z
N MET A 1 -25.75 16.51 37.72
CA MET A 1 -26.16 15.50 36.74
C MET A 1 -25.01 15.30 35.77
N GLU A 2 -24.31 14.18 35.91
CA GLU A 2 -23.06 13.85 35.22
C GLU A 2 -23.42 12.97 34.01
N ASN A 3 -23.30 13.50 32.79
CA ASN A 3 -23.51 12.73 31.56
C ASN A 3 -22.17 12.12 31.12
N LYS A 4 -21.91 10.90 31.57
CA LYS A 4 -20.84 10.05 31.03
C LYS A 4 -21.34 9.40 29.73
N ASN A 5 -21.09 10.06 28.61
CA ASN A 5 -21.16 9.42 27.29
C ASN A 5 -19.98 8.47 27.15
N ASN A 6 -20.21 7.22 27.53
CA ASN A 6 -19.28 6.12 27.30
C ASN A 6 -19.20 5.83 25.81
N ASN A 7 -18.25 6.45 25.12
CA ASN A 7 -17.90 6.06 23.76
C ASN A 7 -16.88 4.93 23.83
N SER A 8 -17.37 3.71 24.07
CA SER A 8 -16.56 2.50 23.94
C SER A 8 -16.28 2.29 22.45
N GLY A 9 -15.08 2.68 22.01
CA GLY A 9 -14.59 2.42 20.67
C GLY A 9 -14.56 0.93 20.40
N GLU A 10 -15.57 0.44 19.71
CA GLU A 10 -15.67 -0.93 19.24
C GLU A 10 -14.55 -1.16 18.21
N SER A 11 -13.60 -2.04 18.56
CA SER A 11 -12.51 -2.40 17.66
C SER A 11 -13.06 -3.30 16.55
N GLU A 12 -13.55 -2.68 15.48
CA GLU A 12 -14.00 -3.38 14.29
C GLU A 12 -12.80 -4.05 13.60
N LEU A 13 -12.81 -5.38 13.53
CA LEU A 13 -11.81 -6.13 12.80
C LEU A 13 -12.01 -5.91 11.30
N ARG A 14 -11.05 -5.24 10.67
CA ARG A 14 -11.04 -5.00 9.23
C ARG A 14 -9.99 -5.88 8.58
N VAL A 15 -10.41 -6.63 7.56
CA VAL A 15 -9.52 -7.45 6.74
C VAL A 15 -9.09 -6.63 5.53
N VAL A 16 -7.80 -6.64 5.23
CA VAL A 16 -7.22 -5.98 4.06
C VAL A 16 -6.44 -7.02 3.27
N VAL A 17 -6.65 -7.07 1.96
CA VAL A 17 -5.86 -7.89 1.03
C VAL A 17 -4.84 -6.99 0.37
N VAL A 18 -3.61 -7.48 0.26
CA VAL A 18 -2.46 -6.77 -0.27
C VAL A 18 -1.90 -7.59 -1.43
N ILE A 19 -1.72 -6.96 -2.60
CA ILE A 19 -1.22 -7.62 -3.81
C ILE A 19 0.17 -7.06 -4.16
N PHE A 20 1.15 -7.95 -4.32
CA PHE A 20 2.45 -7.64 -4.89
C PHE A 20 2.46 -8.00 -6.38
N LEU A 21 2.56 -7.00 -7.25
CA LEU A 21 2.84 -7.24 -8.66
C LEU A 21 4.35 -7.31 -8.86
N LEU A 22 4.83 -8.43 -9.41
CA LEU A 22 6.26 -8.70 -9.56
C LEU A 22 6.67 -8.56 -11.02
N LYS A 23 7.82 -7.90 -11.25
CA LYS A 23 8.48 -7.81 -12.56
C LYS A 23 9.99 -7.91 -12.34
N GLY A 24 10.58 -9.06 -12.64
CA GLY A 24 11.99 -9.33 -12.29
C GLY A 24 12.19 -9.29 -10.78
N ARG A 25 13.12 -8.46 -10.30
CA ARG A 25 13.36 -8.15 -8.86
C ARG A 25 12.69 -6.85 -8.40
N SER A 26 11.73 -6.34 -9.18
CA SER A 26 10.98 -5.14 -8.85
C SER A 26 9.53 -5.46 -8.48
N ILE A 27 8.97 -4.61 -7.62
CA ILE A 27 7.57 -4.62 -7.25
C ILE A 27 6.90 -3.31 -7.67
N LEU A 28 5.61 -3.36 -7.97
CA LEU A 28 4.84 -2.15 -8.25
C LEU A 28 4.32 -1.53 -6.95
N LEU A 29 4.71 -0.27 -6.69
CA LEU A 29 4.24 0.50 -5.54
C LEU A 29 3.57 1.79 -5.99
N GLY A 30 2.56 2.23 -5.25
CA GLY A 30 1.87 3.48 -5.49
C GLY A 30 2.07 4.46 -4.35
N ARG A 31 2.15 5.75 -4.68
CA ARG A 31 2.18 6.83 -3.68
C ARG A 31 0.75 7.21 -3.32
N CYS A 32 0.29 6.83 -2.13
CA CYS A 32 -1.07 7.17 -1.72
C CYS A 32 -1.19 8.61 -1.21
N ARG A 33 -2.28 9.28 -1.63
CA ARG A 33 -2.77 10.53 -1.02
C ARG A 33 -3.81 10.16 0.03
N SER A 34 -3.42 10.13 1.30
CA SER A 34 -4.36 9.97 2.42
C SER A 34 -4.59 11.32 3.11
N ALA A 35 -5.83 11.57 3.56
CA ALA A 35 -6.25 12.83 4.18
C ALA A 35 -5.56 13.13 5.54
N VAL A 36 -4.90 12.13 6.12
CA VAL A 36 -3.99 12.31 7.26
C VAL A 36 -2.56 12.23 6.69
N GLY A 37 -1.90 13.38 6.66
CA GLY A 37 -0.65 13.60 5.95
C GLY A 37 0.44 12.59 6.31
N ASN A 38 0.82 11.78 5.33
CA ASN A 38 2.20 11.45 4.97
C ASN A 38 2.15 10.61 3.70
N ALA A 39 2.74 11.11 2.62
CA ALA A 39 2.82 10.46 1.31
C ALA A 39 3.57 9.13 1.45
N THR A 40 2.83 8.06 1.73
CA THR A 40 3.39 6.76 2.06
C THR A 40 3.12 5.80 0.91
N PHE A 41 4.13 5.03 0.52
CA PHE A 41 4.00 4.04 -0.54
C PHE A 41 3.16 2.86 -0.04
N THR A 42 2.02 2.61 -0.67
CA THR A 42 1.10 1.53 -0.29
C THR A 42 0.94 0.53 -1.42
N LEU A 43 0.55 -0.69 -1.05
CA LEU A 43 0.30 -1.79 -1.97
C LEU A 43 -1.11 -1.72 -2.54
N LEU A 44 -1.26 -2.13 -3.79
CA LEU A 44 -2.49 -2.06 -4.57
C LEU A 44 -3.66 -2.80 -3.91
N GLY A 45 -4.76 -2.10 -3.70
CA GLY A 45 -6.10 -2.67 -3.53
C GLY A 45 -7.08 -1.92 -4.43
N GLY A 46 -7.50 -2.53 -5.55
CA GLY A 46 -8.42 -1.91 -6.52
C GLY A 46 -8.31 -2.48 -7.95
N HIS A 47 -9.31 -2.18 -8.78
CA HIS A 47 -9.44 -2.64 -10.17
C HIS A 47 -8.38 -1.99 -11.07
N LEU A 48 -7.49 -2.81 -11.64
CA LEU A 48 -6.39 -2.39 -12.51
C LEU A 48 -6.58 -3.00 -13.90
N GLU A 49 -6.59 -2.17 -14.94
CA GLU A 49 -6.54 -2.64 -16.33
C GLU A 49 -5.12 -2.51 -16.89
N PHE A 50 -4.65 -3.58 -17.53
CA PHE A 50 -3.28 -3.69 -18.05
C PHE A 50 -3.28 -3.42 -19.55
N VAL A 51 -2.85 -2.24 -19.97
CA VAL A 51 -2.70 -1.88 -21.38
C VAL A 51 -1.29 -2.26 -21.85
N LYS A 52 -1.17 -2.67 -23.13
CA LYS A 52 -0.08 -3.44 -23.78
C LYS A 52 1.39 -3.04 -23.52
N GLU A 53 1.67 -1.96 -22.81
CA GLU A 53 3.02 -1.44 -22.55
C GLU A 53 3.53 -1.69 -21.11
N GLN A 54 2.77 -2.43 -20.27
CA GLN A 54 3.12 -2.70 -18.87
C GLN A 54 3.36 -1.44 -18.01
N VAL A 55 2.88 -0.29 -18.49
CA VAL A 55 2.91 0.97 -17.76
C VAL A 55 1.63 1.04 -16.92
N PRO A 56 1.74 1.10 -15.60
CA PRO A 56 0.56 1.16 -14.74
C PRO A 56 -0.17 2.49 -14.94
N GLN A 57 -1.47 2.43 -15.15
CA GLN A 57 -2.31 3.64 -15.27
C GLN A 57 -2.95 3.96 -13.93
N ASN A 58 -2.93 5.24 -13.55
CA ASN A 58 -3.59 5.69 -12.34
C ASN A 58 -5.09 5.91 -12.60
N LEU A 59 -5.89 4.89 -12.28
CA LEU A 59 -7.34 4.92 -12.42
C LEU A 59 -8.05 5.59 -11.25
N GLU A 60 -7.35 5.84 -10.13
CA GLU A 60 -7.90 6.47 -8.92
C GLU A 60 -7.06 7.69 -8.51
N PRO A 61 -7.05 8.77 -9.32
CA PRO A 61 -6.18 9.91 -9.07
C PRO A 61 -6.45 10.58 -7.73
N THR A 62 -7.67 10.50 -7.19
CA THR A 62 -8.00 11.09 -5.87
C THR A 62 -7.45 10.31 -4.67
N LYS A 63 -6.98 9.06 -4.88
CA LYS A 63 -6.47 8.18 -3.81
C LYS A 63 -4.98 7.86 -3.96
N CYS A 64 -4.47 7.85 -5.19
CA CYS A 64 -3.09 7.54 -5.50
C CYS A 64 -2.53 8.62 -6.44
N ASP A 65 -1.28 9.05 -6.23
CA ASP A 65 -0.58 9.99 -7.12
C ASP A 65 -0.05 9.30 -8.38
N GLY A 66 0.13 7.99 -8.33
CA GLY A 66 0.67 7.20 -9.43
C GLY A 66 1.35 5.94 -8.94
N TRP A 67 1.67 5.07 -9.89
CA TRP A 67 2.29 3.76 -9.69
C TRP A 67 3.62 3.71 -10.41
N ASP A 68 4.64 3.16 -9.75
CA ASP A 68 5.94 2.95 -10.38
C ASP A 68 6.60 1.67 -9.86
N TRP A 69 7.59 1.18 -10.61
CA TRP A 69 8.33 -0.03 -10.29
C TRP A 69 9.54 0.30 -9.41
N TYR A 70 9.67 -0.42 -8.30
CA TYR A 70 10.79 -0.26 -7.36
C TYR A 70 11.49 -1.60 -7.15
N GLU A 71 12.82 -1.59 -7.21
CA GLU A 71 13.63 -2.77 -6.88
C GLU A 71 13.45 -3.12 -5.40
N TRP A 72 13.28 -4.41 -5.11
CA TRP A 72 13.03 -4.89 -3.75
C TRP A 72 14.16 -4.60 -2.77
N ASP A 73 15.40 -4.61 -3.25
CA ASP A 73 16.58 -4.31 -2.43
C ASP A 73 16.79 -2.81 -2.23
N HIS A 74 16.11 -1.97 -3.01
CA HIS A 74 16.26 -0.51 -3.03
C HIS A 74 14.91 0.21 -2.93
N LEU A 75 14.03 -0.27 -2.04
CA LEU A 75 12.72 0.35 -1.83
C LEU A 75 12.84 1.81 -1.36
N SER A 76 12.00 2.67 -1.93
CA SER A 76 11.95 4.09 -1.58
C SER A 76 11.29 4.31 -0.21
N HIS A 77 11.88 5.18 0.60
CA HIS A 77 11.34 5.55 1.92
C HIS A 77 10.56 6.89 1.85
N PRO A 78 9.57 7.11 2.74
CA PRO A 78 9.12 6.21 3.82
C PRO A 78 8.14 5.13 3.35
N LEU A 79 8.31 3.91 3.90
CA LEU A 79 7.42 2.77 3.62
C LEU A 79 6.19 2.79 4.54
N PHE A 80 5.09 2.21 4.06
CA PHE A 80 3.91 1.99 4.89
C PHE A 80 4.23 1.04 6.03
N GLY A 81 3.81 1.38 7.26
CA GLY A 81 4.23 0.67 8.48
C GLY A 81 4.08 -0.86 8.42
N PRO A 82 2.96 -1.42 7.93
CA PRO A 82 2.83 -2.85 7.69
C PRO A 82 3.86 -3.43 6.71
N LEU A 83 4.12 -2.76 5.58
CA LEU A 83 5.12 -3.18 4.59
C LEU A 83 6.53 -3.12 5.19
N GLU A 84 6.86 -2.05 5.91
CA GLU A 84 8.15 -1.92 6.60
C GLU A 84 8.37 -3.06 7.61
N LYS A 85 7.34 -3.43 8.37
CA LYS A 85 7.38 -4.58 9.30
C LYS A 85 7.60 -5.90 8.58
N MET A 86 6.96 -6.12 7.43
CA MET A 86 7.15 -7.33 6.62
C MET A 86 8.59 -7.43 6.11
N VAL A 87 9.13 -6.34 5.55
CA VAL A 87 10.52 -6.29 5.05
C VAL A 87 11.51 -6.54 6.18
N LYS A 88 11.33 -5.92 7.35
CA LYS A 88 12.16 -6.18 8.55
C LYS A 88 12.01 -7.61 9.07
N GLY A 89 10.88 -8.25 8.81
CA GLY A 89 10.61 -9.66 9.14
C GLY A 89 11.20 -10.66 8.14
N ALA A 90 12.05 -10.22 7.20
CA ALA A 90 12.66 -11.04 6.15
C ALA A 90 11.64 -11.75 5.25
N PHE A 91 10.46 -11.16 5.06
CA PHE A 91 9.54 -11.60 4.02
C PHE A 91 10.15 -11.31 2.65
N ASP A 92 10.09 -12.27 1.73
CA ASP A 92 10.47 -12.09 0.32
C ASP A 92 9.28 -12.53 -0.56
N PRO A 93 8.69 -11.63 -1.37
CA PRO A 93 7.55 -11.96 -2.22
C PRO A 93 7.94 -12.71 -3.50
N PHE A 94 9.23 -12.84 -3.83
CA PHE A 94 9.67 -13.50 -5.05
C PHE A 94 9.71 -15.02 -4.88
N PRO A 95 9.26 -15.79 -5.90
CA PRO A 95 9.39 -17.24 -5.88
C PRO A 95 10.87 -17.65 -5.85
N ILE A 96 11.14 -18.77 -5.16
CA ILE A 96 12.45 -19.43 -5.09
C ILE A 96 12.79 -20.08 -6.44
#